data_AF-A0A0R1M6Q3-F1
#
_entry.id   AF-A0A0R1M6Q3-F1
#
_cell.length_a   1.000
_cell.length_b   1.000
_cell.length_c   1.000
_cell.angle_alpha   90.00
_cell.angle_beta   90.00
_cell.angle_gamma   90.00
#
_symmetry.space_group_name_H-M   'P 1'
#
loop_
_entity.id
_entity.type
_entity.pdbx_description
1 polymer ?
#
loop_
_entity_poly.entity_id
_entity_poly.type
_entity_poly.pdbx_seq_one_letter_code
_entity_poly.pdbx_strand_id
1 'polypeptide(L)'
;MKMMKNHLEKKLQKLFPKKQPGFTLIEMVIVVAIIATLVLLISPNLLSQKEKADNRSKNAFVSTLQTQIQLYREDHNNTDPTTFKQMTDEHYLTADQQKKAEENNFTIEEVMKDQTAKDAGTK
;
A
#
# COMPACT_ATOMS: atom_id res chain seq x y z
N MET A 1 -27.18 16.76 74.54
CA MET A 1 -27.26 15.48 73.79
C MET A 1 -27.14 15.60 72.26
N LYS A 2 -26.70 16.75 71.68
CA LYS A 2 -26.67 16.98 70.22
C LYS A 2 -25.31 16.71 69.55
N MET A 3 -24.22 16.58 70.33
CA MET A 3 -22.85 16.37 69.80
C MET A 3 -22.54 14.96 69.29
N MET A 4 -23.24 13.92 69.75
CA MET A 4 -22.96 12.53 69.32
C MET A 4 -23.52 12.20 67.92
N LYS A 5 -24.54 12.92 67.45
CA LYS A 5 -25.20 12.63 66.16
C LYS A 5 -24.33 13.02 64.95
N ASN A 6 -23.59 14.13 65.03
CA ASN A 6 -22.74 14.61 63.92
C ASN A 6 -21.57 13.67 63.58
N HIS A 7 -21.00 12.98 64.56
CA HIS A 7 -19.92 12.02 64.32
C HIS A 7 -20.42 10.75 63.65
N LEU A 8 -21.66 10.34 63.95
CA LEU A 8 -22.30 9.17 63.36
C LEU A 8 -22.66 9.42 61.88
N GLU A 9 -23.20 10.59 61.57
CA GLU A 9 -23.54 10.97 60.19
C GLU A 9 -22.30 11.11 59.29
N LYS A 10 -21.21 11.70 59.80
CA LYS A 10 -19.92 11.73 59.07
C LYS A 10 -19.33 10.33 58.85
N LYS A 11 -19.53 9.40 59.79
CA LYS A 11 -19.09 8.00 59.63
C LYS A 11 -19.91 7.28 58.55
N LEU A 12 -21.22 7.50 58.52
CA LEU A 12 -22.13 6.95 57.50
C LEU A 12 -21.82 7.50 56.10
N GLN A 13 -21.48 8.79 55.99
CA GLN A 13 -21.11 9.42 54.73
C GLN A 13 -19.75 8.92 54.17
N LYS A 14 -18.86 8.43 55.03
CA LYS A 14 -17.59 7.80 54.64
C LYS A 14 -17.76 6.36 54.12
N LEU A 15 -18.86 5.69 54.45
CA LEU A 15 -19.14 4.30 54.06
C LEU A 15 -19.74 4.18 52.65
N PHE A 16 -20.35 5.24 52.11
CA PHE A 16 -20.88 5.27 50.75
C PHE A 16 -20.06 6.23 49.89
N PRO A 17 -18.99 5.75 49.23
CA PRO A 17 -18.21 6.59 48.33
C PRO A 17 -19.11 7.14 47.22
N LYS A 18 -18.96 8.44 46.91
CA LYS A 18 -19.68 9.07 45.80
C LYS A 18 -19.34 8.31 44.51
N LYS A 19 -20.36 7.82 43.80
CA LYS A 19 -20.17 7.21 42.48
C LYS A 19 -19.52 8.24 41.56
N GLN A 20 -18.28 7.98 41.18
CA GLN A 20 -17.60 8.72 40.13
C GLN A 20 -18.18 8.24 38.80
N PRO A 21 -18.62 9.15 37.90
CA PRO A 21 -19.02 8.73 36.56
C PRO A 21 -17.81 8.09 35.87
N GLY A 22 -17.95 6.82 35.51
CA GLY A 22 -16.91 6.02 34.88
C GLY A 22 -17.23 5.75 33.42
N PHE A 23 -16.18 5.55 32.64
CA PHE A 23 -16.26 5.15 31.24
C PHE A 23 -17.09 3.85 31.09
N THR A 24 -18.06 3.86 30.18
CA THR A 24 -18.99 2.72 30.01
C THR A 24 -18.58 1.83 28.85
N LEU A 25 -18.91 0.54 28.90
CA LEU A 25 -18.66 -0.36 27.76
C LEU A 25 -19.39 0.09 26.49
N ILE A 26 -20.61 0.61 26.65
CA ILE A 26 -21.41 1.11 25.51
C ILE A 26 -20.70 2.26 24.79
N GLU A 27 -19.98 3.11 25.52
CA GLU A 27 -19.21 4.21 24.96
C GLU A 27 -18.04 3.71 24.09
N MET A 28 -17.30 2.68 24.54
CA MET A 28 -16.25 2.08 23.71
C MET A 28 -16.83 1.35 22.50
N VAL A 29 -17.99 0.69 22.65
CA VAL A 29 -18.66 -0.02 21.54
C VAL A 29 -19.07 0.95 20.44
N ILE A 30 -19.66 2.09 20.80
CA ILE A 30 -20.07 3.11 19.82
C ILE A 30 -18.83 3.70 19.12
N VAL A 31 -17.74 3.96 19.85
CA VAL A 31 -16.49 4.49 19.26
C VAL A 31 -15.90 3.51 18.25
N VAL A 32 -15.77 2.23 18.62
CA VAL A 32 -15.26 1.19 17.70
C VAL A 32 -16.19 1.01 16.50
N ALA A 33 -17.52 1.09 16.70
CA ALA A 33 -18.48 1.02 15.61
C ALA A 33 -18.34 2.19 14.60
N ILE A 34 -18.12 3.42 15.10
CA ILE A 34 -17.87 4.58 14.24
C ILE A 34 -16.56 4.40 13.46
N ILE A 35 -15.46 4.02 14.12
CA ILE A 35 -14.16 3.79 13.46
C ILE A 35 -14.27 2.69 12.40
N ALA A 36 -14.93 1.58 12.71
CA ALA A 36 -15.15 0.49 11.76
C ALA A 36 -15.93 0.97 10.52
N THR A 37 -16.96 1.80 10.71
CA THR A 37 -17.73 2.37 9.61
C THR A 37 -16.87 3.30 8.72
N LEU A 38 -16.04 4.15 9.33
CA LEU A 38 -15.14 5.03 8.59
C LEU A 38 -14.09 4.23 7.78
N VAL A 39 -13.52 3.17 8.35
CA VAL A 39 -12.58 2.29 7.64
C VAL A 39 -13.25 1.62 6.44
N LEU A 40 -14.49 1.14 6.59
CA LEU A 40 -15.24 0.53 5.49
C LEU A 40 -15.50 1.51 4.33
N LEU A 41 -15.76 2.79 4.62
CA LEU A 41 -15.93 3.81 3.58
C LEU A 41 -14.62 4.15 2.85
N ILE A 42 -13.49 4.13 3.56
CA ILE A 42 -12.17 4.47 3.00
C ILE A 42 -11.51 3.28 2.29
N SER A 43 -11.71 2.06 2.80
CA SER A 43 -11.14 0.80 2.29
C SER A 43 -11.27 0.59 0.77
N PRO A 44 -12.44 0.76 0.11
CA PRO A 44 -12.55 0.56 -1.33
C PRO A 44 -11.66 1.55 -2.12
N ASN A 45 -11.53 2.78 -1.63
CA ASN A 45 -10.67 3.78 -2.26
C ASN A 45 -9.19 3.45 -2.05
N LEU A 46 -8.80 2.87 -0.92
CA LEU A 46 -7.41 2.44 -0.67
C LEU A 46 -6.99 1.26 -1.57
N LEU A 47 -7.88 0.28 -1.76
CA LEU A 47 -7.58 -0.87 -2.62
C LEU A 47 -7.34 -0.44 -4.08
N SER A 48 -8.24 0.39 -4.62
CA SER A 48 -8.09 0.90 -5.99
C SER A 48 -6.86 1.80 -6.17
N GLN A 49 -6.45 2.55 -5.14
CA GLN A 49 -5.22 3.33 -5.17
C GLN A 49 -3.97 2.43 -5.15
N LYS A 50 -3.98 1.34 -4.37
CA LYS A 50 -2.91 0.35 -4.34
C LYS A 50 -2.74 -0.31 -5.71
N GLU A 51 -3.83 -0.74 -6.35
CA GLU A 51 -3.82 -1.32 -7.70
C GLU A 51 -3.29 -0.33 -8.74
N LYS A 52 -3.74 0.93 -8.71
CA LYS A 52 -3.22 1.99 -9.59
C LYS A 52 -1.73 2.22 -9.39
N ALA A 53 -1.26 2.23 -8.14
CA ALA A 53 0.16 2.40 -7.83
C ALA A 53 0.99 1.21 -8.33
N ASP A 54 0.49 -0.03 -8.17
CA ASP A 54 1.13 -1.25 -8.67
C ASP A 54 1.23 -1.22 -10.21
N ASN A 55 0.14 -0.89 -10.89
CA ASN A 55 0.12 -0.74 -12.34
C ASN A 55 1.08 0.35 -12.82
N ARG A 56 1.15 1.49 -12.12
CA ARG A 56 2.10 2.56 -12.46
C ARG A 56 3.55 2.13 -12.28
N SER A 57 3.84 1.37 -11.22
CA SER A 57 5.16 0.78 -10.96
C SER A 57 5.56 -0.21 -12.06
N LYS A 58 4.64 -1.11 -12.45
CA LYS A 58 4.83 -2.05 -13.55
C LYS A 58 5.08 -1.33 -14.87
N ASN A 59 4.29 -0.32 -15.19
CA ASN A 59 4.45 0.47 -16.42
C ASN A 59 5.80 1.21 -16.47
N ALA A 60 6.23 1.80 -15.35
CA ALA A 60 7.54 2.45 -15.26
C ALA A 60 8.69 1.44 -15.43
N PHE A 61 8.53 0.23 -14.87
CA PHE A 61 9.48 -0.85 -15.03
C PHE A 61 9.56 -1.33 -16.49
N VAL A 62 8.42 -1.54 -17.15
CA VAL A 62 8.35 -1.87 -18.58
C VAL A 62 9.06 -0.79 -19.42
N SER A 63 8.81 0.49 -19.15
CA SER A 63 9.49 1.59 -19.86
C SER A 63 11.01 1.59 -19.65
N THR A 64 11.46 1.20 -18.46
CA THR A 64 12.90 1.01 -18.19
C THR A 64 13.45 -0.14 -19.03
N LEU A 65 12.78 -1.30 -19.05
CA LEU A 65 13.19 -2.44 -19.87
C LEU A 65 13.20 -2.11 -21.37
N GLN A 66 12.20 -1.38 -21.86
CA GLN A 66 12.15 -0.89 -23.25
C GLN A 66 13.37 -0.04 -23.60
N THR A 67 13.74 0.88 -22.71
CA THR A 67 14.93 1.72 -22.89
C THR A 67 16.19 0.86 -22.97
N GLN A 68 16.32 -0.15 -22.11
CA GLN A 68 17.48 -1.05 -22.13
C GLN A 68 17.52 -1.94 -23.38
N ILE A 69 16.36 -2.41 -23.86
CA ILE A 69 16.26 -3.16 -25.11
C ILE A 69 16.67 -2.25 -26.28
N GLN A 70 16.20 -1.00 -26.31
CA GLN A 70 16.57 -0.05 -27.35
C GLN A 70 18.08 0.22 -27.36
N LEU A 71 18.70 0.43 -26.21
CA LEU A 71 20.16 0.58 -26.11
C LEU A 71 20.88 -0.66 -26.65
N TYR A 72 20.43 -1.86 -26.26
CA TYR A 72 20.98 -3.10 -26.80
C TYR A 72 20.88 -3.15 -28.34
N ARG A 73 19.74 -2.77 -28.92
CA ARG A 73 19.53 -2.76 -30.37
C ARG A 73 20.47 -1.79 -31.08
N GLU A 74 20.66 -0.60 -30.51
CA GLU A 74 21.55 0.43 -31.06
C GLU A 74 22.98 -0.09 -31.16
N ASP A 75 23.43 -0.84 -30.14
CA ASP A 75 24.77 -1.45 -30.11
C ASP A 75 24.88 -2.72 -30.97
N HIS A 76 23.76 -3.39 -31.28
CA HIS A 76 23.70 -4.67 -32.00
C HIS A 76 23.10 -4.58 -33.42
N ASN A 77 23.36 -3.50 -34.14
CA ASN A 77 22.92 -3.31 -35.53
C ASN A 77 21.40 -3.50 -35.72
N ASN A 78 20.59 -2.93 -34.82
CA ASN A 78 19.12 -3.04 -34.77
C ASN A 78 18.58 -4.45 -34.50
N THR A 79 19.40 -5.35 -33.96
CA THR A 79 18.97 -6.69 -33.55
C THR A 79 18.41 -6.65 -32.13
N ASP A 80 17.21 -7.22 -31.92
CA ASP A 80 16.61 -7.33 -30.59
C ASP A 80 17.31 -8.41 -29.73
N PRO A 81 17.38 -8.23 -28.40
CA PRO A 81 17.91 -9.25 -27.51
C PRO A 81 16.97 -10.46 -27.47
N THR A 82 17.53 -11.66 -27.38
CA THR A 82 16.73 -12.90 -27.35
C THR A 82 16.20 -13.23 -25.96
N THR A 83 16.93 -12.84 -24.91
CA THR A 83 16.60 -13.13 -23.51
C THR A 83 17.05 -12.01 -22.58
N PHE A 84 16.39 -11.85 -21.43
CA PHE A 84 16.87 -10.94 -20.38
C PHE A 84 18.21 -11.35 -19.80
N LYS A 85 18.53 -12.66 -19.79
CA LYS A 85 19.84 -13.15 -19.35
C LYS A 85 20.97 -12.56 -20.21
N GLN A 86 20.79 -12.53 -21.53
CA GLN A 86 21.75 -11.91 -22.43
C GLN A 86 21.98 -10.43 -22.09
N MET A 87 20.90 -9.70 -21.83
CA MET A 87 20.99 -8.29 -21.43
C MET A 87 21.72 -8.09 -20.10
N THR A 88 21.61 -9.04 -19.15
CA THR A 88 22.38 -9.00 -17.89
C THR A 88 23.86 -9.33 -18.12
N ASP A 89 24.14 -10.35 -18.92
CA ASP A 89 25.51 -10.78 -19.26
C ASP A 89 26.29 -9.64 -19.95
N GLU A 90 25.60 -8.81 -20.74
CA GLU A 90 26.14 -7.65 -21.44
C GLU A 90 25.93 -6.31 -20.70
N HIS A 91 25.53 -6.36 -19.43
CA HIS A 91 25.41 -5.20 -18.52
C HIS A 91 24.33 -4.14 -18.84
N TYR A 92 23.35 -4.44 -19.70
CA TYR A 92 22.16 -3.59 -19.87
C TYR A 92 21.16 -3.72 -18.73
N LEU A 93 21.16 -4.87 -18.04
CA LEU A 93 20.30 -5.12 -16.88
C LEU A 93 21.12 -5.54 -15.66
N THR A 94 20.61 -5.17 -14.49
CA THR A 94 21.08 -5.72 -13.21
C THR A 94 20.42 -7.08 -12.95
N ALA A 95 21.06 -7.91 -12.13
CA ALA A 95 20.49 -9.20 -11.70
C ALA A 95 19.10 -9.04 -11.05
N ASP A 96 18.88 -7.96 -10.31
CA ASP A 96 17.59 -7.65 -9.69
C ASP A 96 16.51 -7.31 -10.72
N GLN A 97 16.86 -6.57 -11.78
CA GLN A 97 15.94 -6.26 -12.87
C GLN A 97 15.58 -7.51 -13.67
N GLN A 98 16.55 -8.39 -13.95
CA GLN A 98 16.27 -9.67 -14.59
C GLN A 98 15.32 -10.52 -13.74
N LYS A 99 15.63 -10.71 -12.45
CA LYS A 99 14.80 -11.48 -11.54
C LYS A 99 13.38 -10.92 -11.46
N LYS A 100 13.26 -9.59 -11.37
CA LYS A 100 11.95 -8.91 -11.34
C LYS A 100 11.19 -9.08 -12.66
N ALA A 101 11.88 -9.10 -13.80
CA ALA A 101 11.25 -9.39 -15.08
C ALA A 101 10.70 -10.82 -15.14
N GLU A 102 11.49 -11.81 -14.68
CA GLU A 102 11.10 -13.21 -14.60
C GLU A 102 9.93 -13.44 -13.61
N GLU A 103 9.97 -12.84 -12.42
CA GLU A 103 8.90 -12.95 -11.41
C GLU A 103 7.56 -12.39 -11.89
N ASN A 104 7.61 -11.33 -12.72
CA ASN A 104 6.41 -10.73 -13.31
C ASN A 104 6.02 -11.37 -14.65
N ASN A 105 6.72 -12.44 -15.08
CA ASN A 105 6.53 -13.15 -16.35
C ASN A 105 6.61 -12.23 -17.59
N PHE A 106 7.37 -11.13 -17.50
CA PHE A 106 7.59 -10.29 -18.67
C PHE A 106 8.41 -11.06 -19.70
N THR A 107 8.08 -10.87 -20.98
CA THR A 107 8.88 -11.33 -22.13
C THR A 107 9.36 -10.14 -22.94
N ILE A 108 10.48 -10.28 -23.66
CA ILE A 108 11.01 -9.21 -24.54
C ILE A 108 9.94 -8.77 -25.55
N GLU A 109 9.21 -9.74 -26.13
CA GLU A 109 8.13 -9.48 -27.09
C GLU A 109 6.97 -8.67 -26.48
N GLU A 110 6.58 -8.97 -25.24
CA GLU A 110 5.49 -8.26 -24.55
C GLU A 110 5.90 -6.83 -24.19
N VAL A 111 7.14 -6.66 -23.71
CA VAL A 111 7.70 -5.34 -23.38
C VAL A 111 7.80 -4.46 -24.64
N MET A 112 8.15 -5.05 -25.79
CA MET A 112 8.22 -4.34 -27.08
C MET A 112 6.83 -4.06 -27.69
N LYS A 113 5.83 -4.92 -27.46
CA LYS A 113 4.46 -4.70 -27.96
C LYS A 113 3.78 -3.49 -27.33
N ASP A 114 4.03 -3.19 -26.05
CA ASP A 114 3.46 -2.02 -25.36
C ASP A 114 3.90 -0.67 -25.99
N GLN A 115 5.02 -0.67 -26.72
CA GLN A 115 5.54 0.48 -27.46
C GLN A 115 4.63 0.87 -28.64
N THR A 116 4.02 -0.12 -29.32
CA THR A 116 3.15 0.12 -30.49
C THR A 116 1.80 0.77 -30.16
N ALA A 117 1.35 0.66 -28.90
CA ALA A 117 0.05 1.19 -28.47
C ALA A 117 0.12 2.65 -27.95
N LYS A 118 1.29 3.10 -27.47
CA LYS A 118 1.44 4.46 -26.89
C LYS A 118 1.81 5.52 -27.92
N ASP A 119 2.55 5.18 -28.96
CA ASP A 119 2.95 6.14 -30.01
C ASP A 119 1.80 6.51 -30.97
N ALA A 120 0.69 5.75 -30.98
CA ALA A 120 -0.50 6.07 -31.78
C ALA A 120 -1.46 7.06 -31.09
N GLY A 121 -1.20 7.46 -29.84
CA GLY A 121 -2.16 8.15 -28.98
C GLY A 121 -1.71 9.51 -28.43
N THR A 122 -0.74 10.18 -29.06
CA THR A 122 -0.35 11.55 -28.65
C THR A 122 -0.11 12.43 -29.87
N LYS A 123 -1.21 12.83 -30.51
CA LYS A 123 -1.37 14.16 -31.10
C LYS A 123 -2.58 14.83 -30.48
#